data_AF-A0A816BTS7-F1
#
_entry.id   AF-A0A816BTS7-F1
#
_cell.length_a   1.000
_cell.length_b   1.000
_cell.length_c   1.000
_cell.angle_alpha   90.00
_cell.angle_beta   90.00
_cell.angle_gamma   90.00
#
_symmetry.space_group_name_H-M   'P 1'
#
loop_
_entity.id
_entity.type
_entity.pdbx_description
1 polymer ?
#
loop_
_entity_poly.entity_id
_entity_poly.type
_entity_poly.pdbx_seq_one_letter_code
_entity_poly.pdbx_strand_id
1 'polypeptide(L)'
;MTDANIHPSVILIRDRLRDIFPGVKLPLEVIGWHIRQSTPIETICSNIATEILVYGQAVDPRNTQAEEHTASNVPTTAPKSIATTNDDTLQTLYDVFNSIPRDHIDNAYARLRDANNPNWYDDIVNELLSYNGANSATNKRSTDQMIVDDVFVPDEYNRLFAVLPDLDPDYALERYMQYLEHPSSKPDLNVLITNLIEHGYVKLTEKLECLRNERLKQNLREPKFEINEFLKTFPNPLEYFYDRTKNVSESYKSHAFIYLANAFARVPIGHIREILSNHNYRFAPAMKQLQEEFQEYHINQRKKSRHSSPHTLKHRARVPMAIPDVPDEIFYKVKSFVFYQAFLSF
;
A
#
# COMPACT_ATOMS: atom_id res chain seq x y z
N MET A 1 -19.90 8.30 24.90
CA MET A 1 -20.75 7.47 24.01
C MET A 1 -21.00 6.18 24.75
N THR A 2 -22.24 5.69 24.83
CA THR A 2 -22.50 4.33 25.31
C THR A 2 -22.17 3.34 24.20
N ASP A 3 -21.54 2.20 24.53
CA ASP A 3 -21.05 1.19 23.56
C ASP A 3 -22.17 0.61 22.65
N ALA A 4 -23.44 0.87 22.98
CA ALA A 4 -24.61 0.32 22.31
C ALA A 4 -24.79 0.69 20.82
N ASN A 5 -24.00 1.62 20.25
CA ASN A 5 -24.14 2.09 18.86
C ASN A 5 -22.86 1.93 18.01
N ILE A 6 -21.88 1.15 18.46
CA ILE A 6 -20.62 0.95 17.73
C ILE A 6 -20.76 -0.24 16.78
N HIS A 7 -20.27 -0.10 15.53
CA HIS A 7 -20.30 -1.17 14.54
C HIS A 7 -19.47 -2.39 15.02
N PRO A 8 -19.96 -3.64 14.89
CA PRO A 8 -19.27 -4.84 15.40
C PRO A 8 -17.82 -4.97 14.94
N SER A 9 -17.51 -4.61 13.69
CA SER A 9 -16.14 -4.62 13.15
C SER A 9 -15.19 -3.67 13.87
N VAL A 10 -15.67 -2.52 14.36
CA VAL A 10 -14.86 -1.56 15.14
C VAL A 10 -14.51 -2.16 16.50
N ILE A 11 -15.46 -2.86 17.13
CA ILE A 11 -15.24 -3.56 18.40
C ILE A 11 -14.22 -4.68 18.22
N LEU A 12 -14.39 -5.51 17.18
CA LEU A 12 -13.46 -6.60 16.86
C LEU A 12 -12.03 -6.12 16.60
N ILE A 13 -11.86 -5.04 15.82
CA ILE A 13 -10.53 -4.46 15.55
C ILE A 13 -9.94 -3.85 16.82
N ARG A 14 -10.75 -3.13 17.61
CA ARG A 14 -10.30 -2.55 18.89
C ARG A 14 -9.81 -3.62 19.85
N ASP A 15 -10.55 -4.72 19.98
CA ASP A 15 -10.23 -5.78 20.91
C ASP A 15 -8.97 -6.55 20.44
N ARG A 16 -8.84 -6.83 19.13
CA ARG A 16 -7.58 -7.38 18.57
C ARG A 16 -6.37 -6.46 18.78
N LEU A 17 -6.53 -5.16 18.57
CA LEU A 17 -5.44 -4.21 18.79
C LEU A 17 -5.10 -4.03 20.28
N ARG A 18 -6.08 -4.21 21.18
CA ARG A 18 -5.85 -4.23 22.63
C ARG A 18 -5.01 -5.43 23.05
N ASP A 19 -5.24 -6.59 22.43
CA ASP A 19 -4.44 -7.80 22.70
C ASP A 19 -2.99 -7.64 22.24
N ILE A 20 -2.77 -6.94 21.11
CA ILE A 20 -1.43 -6.66 20.57
C ILE A 20 -0.72 -5.54 21.36
N PHE A 21 -1.46 -4.51 21.79
CA PHE A 21 -0.93 -3.33 22.49
C PHE A 21 -1.67 -3.10 23.81
N PRO A 22 -1.40 -3.90 24.85
CA PRO A 22 -2.06 -3.75 26.14
C PRO A 22 -1.75 -2.36 26.75
N GLY A 23 -2.80 -1.61 27.05
CA GLY A 23 -2.70 -0.26 27.67
C GLY A 23 -2.82 0.91 26.70
N VAL A 24 -2.75 0.70 25.38
CA VAL A 24 -2.94 1.78 24.39
C VAL A 24 -4.44 2.03 24.16
N LYS A 25 -4.90 3.23 24.49
CA LYS A 25 -6.30 3.67 24.22
C LYS A 25 -6.40 4.23 22.81
N LEU A 26 -6.79 3.39 21.86
CA LEU A 26 -7.05 3.83 20.49
C LEU A 26 -8.43 4.51 20.35
N PRO A 27 -8.52 5.71 19.76
CA PRO A 27 -9.79 6.34 19.45
C PRO A 27 -10.57 5.51 18.43
N LEU A 28 -11.87 5.31 18.67
CA LEU A 28 -12.78 4.58 17.76
C LEU A 28 -12.85 5.23 16.36
N GLU A 29 -12.49 6.51 16.26
CA GLU A 29 -12.48 7.30 15.04
C GLU A 29 -11.34 6.90 14.09
N VAL A 30 -10.17 6.55 14.63
CA VAL A 30 -9.02 6.04 13.85
C VAL A 30 -9.35 4.66 13.26
N ILE A 31 -9.89 3.77 14.08
CA ILE A 31 -10.36 2.44 13.65
C ILE A 31 -11.47 2.59 12.59
N GLY A 32 -12.42 3.51 12.81
CA GLY A 32 -13.49 3.80 11.88
C GLY A 32 -13.06 4.47 10.57
N TRP A 33 -11.88 5.08 10.51
CA TRP A 33 -11.30 5.64 9.29
C TRP A 33 -10.75 4.52 8.39
N HIS A 34 -9.95 3.60 8.95
CA HIS A 34 -9.41 2.47 8.20
C HIS A 34 -10.50 1.52 7.68
N ILE A 35 -11.57 1.29 8.45
CA ILE A 35 -12.72 0.47 8.00
C ILE A 35 -13.41 1.07 6.77
N ARG A 36 -13.42 2.40 6.61
CA ARG A 36 -14.06 3.06 5.46
C ARG A 36 -13.26 2.96 4.16
N GLN A 37 -11.99 2.58 4.23
CA GLN A 37 -11.13 2.39 3.06
C GLN A 37 -11.33 1.02 2.40
N SER A 38 -12.31 0.21 2.83
CA SER A 38 -12.64 -1.10 2.26
C SER A 38 -11.47 -2.10 2.24
N THR A 39 -10.51 -1.96 3.16
CA THR A 39 -9.38 -2.88 3.31
C THR A 39 -9.75 -4.08 4.20
N PRO A 40 -9.18 -5.28 3.95
CA PRO A 40 -9.33 -6.43 4.84
C PRO A 40 -8.96 -6.10 6.30
N ILE A 41 -9.61 -6.77 7.26
CA ILE A 41 -9.43 -6.50 8.69
C ILE A 41 -7.96 -6.71 9.11
N GLU A 42 -7.30 -7.71 8.54
CA GLU A 42 -5.89 -8.03 8.77
C GLU A 42 -4.98 -6.86 8.33
N THR A 43 -5.27 -6.26 7.17
CA THR A 43 -4.56 -5.08 6.67
C THR A 43 -4.80 -3.85 7.54
N ILE A 44 -6.03 -3.68 8.05
CA ILE A 44 -6.35 -2.59 8.99
C ILE A 44 -5.55 -2.73 10.28
N CYS A 45 -5.52 -3.92 10.88
CA CYS A 45 -4.74 -4.17 12.08
C CYS A 45 -3.25 -3.99 11.85
N SER A 46 -2.72 -4.45 10.71
CA SER A 46 -1.30 -4.29 10.34
C SER A 46 -0.92 -2.83 10.14
N ASN A 47 -1.74 -2.04 9.45
CA ASN A 47 -1.49 -0.62 9.23
C ASN A 47 -1.53 0.17 10.54
N ILE A 48 -2.53 -0.08 11.39
CA ILE A 48 -2.63 0.58 12.70
C ILE A 48 -1.45 0.16 13.61
N ALA A 49 -1.06 -1.12 13.59
CA ALA A 49 0.10 -1.59 14.34
C ALA A 49 1.42 -0.95 13.86
N THR A 50 1.58 -0.81 12.55
CA THR A 50 2.74 -0.16 11.93
C THR A 50 2.79 1.32 12.30
N GLU A 51 1.67 2.02 12.25
CA GLU A 51 1.58 3.42 12.70
C GLU A 51 1.92 3.54 14.20
N ILE A 52 1.36 2.68 15.06
CA ILE A 52 1.66 2.68 16.50
C ILE A 52 3.16 2.42 16.76
N LEU A 53 3.78 1.50 16.02
CA LEU A 53 5.21 1.19 16.18
C LEU A 53 6.12 2.31 15.67
N VAL A 54 5.78 2.91 14.52
CA VAL A 54 6.52 4.02 13.93
C VAL A 54 6.44 5.28 14.80
N TYR A 55 5.27 5.57 15.38
CA TYR A 55 5.08 6.76 16.22
C TYR A 55 5.39 6.52 17.70
N GLY A 56 5.26 5.28 18.20
CA GLY A 56 5.56 4.90 19.58
C GLY A 56 7.06 4.91 19.92
N GLN A 57 7.94 4.74 18.92
CA GLN A 57 9.39 4.85 19.12
C GLN A 57 9.91 6.28 19.32
N ALA A 58 9.07 7.30 19.12
CA ALA A 58 9.46 8.71 19.29
C ALA A 58 9.34 9.23 20.73
N VAL A 59 8.80 8.45 21.69
CA VAL A 59 8.60 8.89 23.07
C VAL A 59 8.97 7.80 24.09
N ASP A 60 10.10 8.07 24.77
CA ASP A 60 10.56 7.57 26.08
C ASP A 60 11.52 6.35 26.15
N PRO A 61 12.79 6.55 26.61
CA PRO A 61 13.72 5.49 26.96
C PRO A 61 13.71 5.24 28.47
N ARG A 62 12.94 4.25 28.95
CA ARG A 62 13.13 3.56 30.24
C ARG A 62 12.01 2.55 30.53
N ASN A 63 12.26 1.26 30.28
CA ASN A 63 12.05 0.14 31.23
C ASN A 63 12.13 -1.21 30.50
N THR A 64 12.94 -2.12 31.01
CA THR A 64 12.97 -3.53 30.60
C THR A 64 13.25 -4.39 31.81
N GLN A 65 12.24 -5.13 32.29
CA GLN A 65 12.29 -6.46 32.92
C GLN A 65 10.85 -7.03 32.82
N ALA A 66 10.59 -8.01 31.95
CA ALA A 66 10.70 -9.46 32.13
C ALA A 66 9.40 -10.09 32.66
N GLU A 67 8.78 -11.00 31.89
CA GLU A 67 8.35 -12.35 32.32
C GLU A 67 7.65 -13.15 31.20
N GLU A 68 7.88 -14.47 31.24
CA GLU A 68 7.42 -15.55 30.35
C GLU A 68 5.99 -16.04 30.66
N HIS A 69 5.28 -16.60 29.67
CA HIS A 69 4.87 -18.03 29.63
C HIS A 69 3.64 -18.35 28.73
N THR A 70 3.84 -19.39 27.89
CA THR A 70 2.96 -20.54 27.50
C THR A 70 1.70 -20.41 26.61
N ALA A 71 1.84 -20.94 25.38
CA ALA A 71 1.15 -22.07 24.71
C ALA A 71 -0.40 -22.26 24.72
N SER A 72 -0.99 -22.50 23.53
CA SER A 72 -1.69 -23.76 23.15
C SER A 72 -2.36 -23.69 21.75
N ASN A 73 -2.55 -24.87 21.15
CA ASN A 73 -2.86 -25.22 19.75
C ASN A 73 -4.36 -25.41 19.40
N VAL A 74 -4.56 -25.74 18.11
CA VAL A 74 -5.55 -26.64 17.42
C VAL A 74 -6.79 -26.05 16.69
N PRO A 75 -7.35 -26.73 15.63
CA PRO A 75 -7.44 -26.18 14.26
C PRO A 75 -8.83 -26.34 13.59
N THR A 76 -9.08 -25.74 12.40
CA THR A 76 -10.16 -26.20 11.51
C THR A 76 -9.91 -25.90 10.03
N THR A 77 -10.21 -26.89 9.18
CA THR A 77 -9.99 -27.04 7.74
C THR A 77 -11.11 -26.51 6.80
N ALA A 78 -10.67 -25.95 5.65
CA ALA A 78 -11.21 -25.97 4.26
C ALA A 78 -12.54 -25.25 3.90
N PRO A 79 -12.81 -24.89 2.61
CA PRO A 79 -12.05 -25.10 1.36
C PRO A 79 -11.74 -23.82 0.53
N LYS A 80 -10.75 -23.90 -0.39
CA LYS A 80 -10.41 -22.85 -1.37
C LYS A 80 -10.93 -23.20 -2.77
N SER A 81 -11.50 -22.19 -3.43
CA SER A 81 -11.83 -22.14 -4.86
C SER A 81 -10.66 -21.58 -5.68
N ILE A 82 -10.60 -22.00 -6.94
CA ILE A 82 -9.54 -21.78 -7.92
C ILE A 82 -9.74 -20.42 -8.62
N ALA A 83 -8.70 -19.56 -8.67
CA ALA A 83 -8.31 -18.75 -9.83
C ALA A 83 -7.12 -17.80 -9.53
N THR A 84 -6.31 -17.58 -10.58
CA THR A 84 -5.34 -16.50 -10.88
C THR A 84 -3.85 -16.75 -10.59
N THR A 85 -3.09 -16.87 -11.68
CA THR A 85 -1.71 -17.40 -11.83
C THR A 85 -0.60 -16.34 -11.83
N ASN A 86 -0.89 -15.09 -11.47
CA ASN A 86 0.13 -14.03 -11.33
C ASN A 86 0.62 -13.86 -9.89
N ASP A 87 -0.07 -14.49 -8.93
CA ASP A 87 0.31 -14.49 -7.52
C ASP A 87 1.36 -15.59 -7.25
N ASP A 88 1.43 -16.62 -8.09
CA ASP A 88 2.24 -17.80 -7.83
C ASP A 88 3.75 -17.52 -7.82
N THR A 89 4.30 -16.62 -8.65
CA THR A 89 5.75 -16.32 -8.62
C THR A 89 6.19 -15.50 -7.41
N LEU A 90 5.38 -14.51 -7.01
CA LEU A 90 5.63 -13.74 -5.78
C LEU A 90 5.33 -14.58 -4.54
N GLN A 91 4.30 -15.43 -4.57
CA GLN A 91 3.99 -16.38 -3.53
C GLN A 91 5.08 -17.45 -3.43
N THR A 92 5.66 -17.92 -4.54
CA THR A 92 6.78 -18.87 -4.53
C THR A 92 8.03 -18.22 -3.94
N LEU A 93 8.35 -16.98 -4.29
CA LEU A 93 9.44 -16.25 -3.65
C LEU A 93 9.17 -16.02 -2.15
N TYR A 94 7.94 -15.65 -1.80
CA TYR A 94 7.51 -15.45 -0.41
C TYR A 94 7.58 -16.74 0.40
N ASP A 95 7.19 -17.87 -0.18
CA ASP A 95 7.26 -19.19 0.43
C ASP A 95 8.71 -19.66 0.57
N VAL A 96 9.56 -19.38 -0.43
CA VAL A 96 11.01 -19.61 -0.35
C VAL A 96 11.62 -18.80 0.80
N PHE A 97 11.36 -17.50 0.89
CA PHE A 97 11.89 -16.67 1.99
C PHE A 97 11.35 -17.06 3.37
N ASN A 98 10.08 -17.51 3.46
CA ASN A 98 9.50 -17.99 4.71
C ASN A 98 9.98 -19.40 5.12
N SER A 99 10.53 -20.18 4.18
CA SER A 99 11.13 -21.48 4.46
C SER A 99 12.52 -21.38 5.08
N ILE A 100 13.16 -20.19 5.00
CA ILE A 100 14.47 -19.93 5.61
C ILE A 100 14.28 -19.65 7.10
N PRO A 101 14.97 -20.38 8.00
CA PRO A 101 14.95 -20.08 9.43
C PRO A 101 15.40 -18.63 9.71
N ARG A 102 14.67 -17.95 10.59
CA ARG A 102 14.93 -16.53 10.90
C ARG A 102 16.34 -16.27 11.40
N ASP A 103 16.91 -17.20 12.16
CA ASP A 103 18.29 -17.16 12.64
C ASP A 103 19.31 -17.18 11.48
N HIS A 104 19.03 -17.88 10.39
CA HIS A 104 19.88 -17.84 9.20
C HIS A 104 19.80 -16.49 8.49
N ILE A 105 18.60 -15.91 8.39
CA ILE A 105 18.38 -14.58 7.83
C ILE A 105 19.15 -13.54 8.66
N ASP A 106 18.97 -13.54 9.98
CA ASP A 106 19.63 -12.58 10.87
C ASP A 106 21.16 -12.72 10.82
N ASN A 107 21.69 -13.94 10.69
CA ASN A 107 23.12 -14.20 10.54
C ASN A 107 23.68 -13.72 9.19
N ALA A 108 22.96 -13.95 8.08
CA ALA A 108 23.36 -13.45 6.76
C ALA A 108 23.40 -11.91 6.75
N TYR A 109 22.38 -11.27 7.32
CA TYR A 109 22.34 -9.82 7.49
C TYR A 109 23.47 -9.30 8.38
N ALA A 110 23.72 -9.92 9.54
CA ALA A 110 24.78 -9.49 10.45
C ALA A 110 26.19 -9.63 9.85
N ARG A 111 26.40 -10.64 9.00
CA ARG A 111 27.70 -10.93 8.37
C ARG A 111 27.97 -10.08 7.13
N LEU A 112 26.98 -9.92 6.26
CA LEU A 112 27.16 -9.34 4.93
C LEU A 112 26.82 -7.85 4.88
N ARG A 113 26.11 -7.31 5.86
CA ARG A 113 25.82 -5.88 5.96
C ARG A 113 27.06 -5.10 6.41
N ASP A 114 28.00 -4.93 5.49
CA ASP A 114 29.12 -4.01 5.62
C ASP A 114 28.79 -2.68 4.92
N ALA A 115 28.85 -1.58 5.65
CA ALA A 115 28.60 -0.24 5.12
C ALA A 115 29.60 0.17 4.02
N ASN A 116 30.72 -0.53 3.88
CA ASN A 116 31.74 -0.26 2.88
C ASN A 116 31.63 -1.13 1.61
N ASN A 117 30.75 -2.15 1.59
CA ASN A 117 30.50 -2.95 0.40
C ASN A 117 29.24 -2.42 -0.31
N PRO A 118 29.33 -1.81 -1.50
CA PRO A 118 28.16 -1.28 -2.21
C PRO A 118 27.19 -2.39 -2.67
N ASN A 119 27.64 -3.64 -2.77
CA ASN A 119 26.87 -4.77 -3.27
C ASN A 119 26.32 -5.68 -2.15
N TRP A 120 26.39 -5.24 -0.89
CA TRP A 120 25.98 -6.04 0.27
C TRP A 120 24.55 -6.60 0.17
N TYR A 121 23.65 -5.89 -0.52
CA TYR A 121 22.26 -6.35 -0.73
C TYR A 121 22.19 -7.54 -1.67
N ASP A 122 22.91 -7.49 -2.81
CA ASP A 122 22.93 -8.60 -3.77
C ASP A 122 23.62 -9.82 -3.17
N ASP A 123 24.66 -9.62 -2.35
CA ASP A 123 25.32 -10.70 -1.62
C ASP A 123 24.37 -11.39 -0.63
N ILE A 124 23.54 -10.62 0.10
CA ILE A 124 22.51 -11.17 1.00
C ILE A 124 21.45 -11.93 0.20
N VAL A 125 20.95 -11.36 -0.90
CA VAL A 125 19.92 -12.01 -1.71
C VAL A 125 20.46 -13.31 -2.31
N ASN A 126 21.68 -13.32 -2.83
CA ASN A 126 22.32 -14.52 -3.35
C ASN A 126 22.55 -15.57 -2.26
N GLU A 127 22.96 -15.16 -1.05
CA GLU A 127 23.13 -16.07 0.08
C GLU A 127 21.80 -16.71 0.50
N LEU A 128 20.74 -15.91 0.62
CA LEU A 128 19.40 -16.39 0.98
C LEU A 128 18.80 -17.29 -0.12
N LEU A 129 19.01 -16.97 -1.39
CA LEU A 129 18.57 -17.82 -2.52
C LEU A 129 19.39 -19.11 -2.63
N SER A 130 20.65 -19.11 -2.16
CA SER A 130 21.51 -20.30 -2.10
C SER A 130 21.24 -21.20 -0.89
N TYR A 131 20.33 -20.79 0.01
CA TYR A 131 19.97 -21.56 1.21
C TYR A 131 19.20 -22.83 0.86
N ASN A 132 19.93 -23.92 0.60
CA ASN A 132 19.36 -25.26 0.54
C ASN A 132 19.27 -25.82 1.97
N GLY A 133 18.08 -25.76 2.57
CA GLY A 133 17.79 -26.22 3.94
C GLY A 133 18.11 -27.68 4.25
N ALA A 134 18.58 -28.47 3.27
CA ALA A 134 18.99 -29.86 3.44
C ALA A 134 20.38 -30.04 4.11
N ASN A 135 21.19 -29.00 4.24
CA ASN A 135 22.60 -29.15 4.67
C ASN A 135 22.86 -28.91 6.17
N SER A 136 21.86 -28.54 6.98
CA SER A 136 22.08 -28.14 8.37
C SER A 136 21.72 -29.18 9.44
N ALA A 137 21.39 -30.42 9.06
CA ALA A 137 21.17 -31.51 10.00
C ALA A 137 22.07 -32.72 9.68
N THR A 138 23.03 -32.97 10.57
CA THR A 138 23.91 -34.14 10.63
C THR A 138 23.19 -35.49 10.46
N ASN A 139 23.46 -36.29 9.41
CA ASN A 139 23.89 -37.70 9.49
C ASN A 139 23.96 -38.47 8.14
N LYS A 140 24.91 -39.41 8.08
CA LYS A 140 25.12 -40.46 7.06
C LYS A 140 23.84 -41.24 6.70
N ARG A 141 23.47 -41.31 5.42
CA ARG A 141 23.09 -42.54 4.69
C ARG A 141 22.85 -42.26 3.20
N SER A 142 23.44 -43.10 2.35
CA SER A 142 23.24 -43.18 0.92
C SER A 142 21.77 -43.47 0.58
N THR A 143 21.10 -42.63 -0.21
CA THR A 143 20.06 -43.05 -1.18
C THR A 143 19.75 -41.90 -2.13
N ASP A 144 19.65 -42.24 -3.42
CA ASP A 144 19.10 -41.54 -4.57
C ASP A 144 18.82 -40.03 -4.52
N GLN A 145 19.48 -39.35 -5.46
CA GLN A 145 19.11 -38.04 -5.97
C GLN A 145 17.71 -38.10 -6.61
N MET A 146 16.71 -37.51 -5.95
CA MET A 146 15.53 -37.01 -6.67
C MET A 146 15.87 -35.61 -7.19
N ILE A 147 15.96 -35.56 -8.51
CA ILE A 147 15.98 -34.36 -9.36
C ILE A 147 14.78 -33.50 -8.95
N VAL A 148 15.06 -32.28 -8.48
CA VAL A 148 14.05 -31.22 -8.43
C VAL A 148 13.71 -30.93 -9.89
N ASP A 149 12.47 -31.19 -10.29
CA ASP A 149 11.97 -30.94 -11.64
C ASP A 149 12.30 -29.51 -12.05
N ASP A 150 13.32 -29.41 -12.91
CA ASP A 150 13.59 -28.30 -13.79
C ASP A 150 12.27 -28.02 -14.50
N VAL A 151 11.62 -26.89 -14.20
CA VAL A 151 10.41 -26.47 -14.90
C VAL A 151 10.81 -26.45 -16.37
N PHE A 152 10.36 -27.44 -17.13
CA PHE A 152 10.77 -27.65 -18.51
C PHE A 152 10.33 -26.43 -19.32
N VAL A 153 11.20 -25.43 -19.41
CA VAL A 153 11.04 -24.31 -20.31
C VAL A 153 11.39 -24.85 -21.69
N PRO A 154 10.41 -25.04 -22.59
CA PRO A 154 10.69 -25.66 -23.88
C PRO A 154 11.74 -24.84 -24.63
N ASP A 155 12.66 -25.50 -25.35
CA ASP A 155 13.69 -24.83 -26.16
C ASP A 155 13.12 -23.77 -27.12
N GLU A 156 11.85 -23.94 -27.52
CA GLU A 156 11.09 -23.01 -28.34
C GLU A 156 10.82 -21.67 -27.65
N TYR A 157 10.59 -21.66 -26.33
CA TYR A 157 10.45 -20.44 -25.56
C TYR A 157 11.77 -19.66 -25.50
N ASN A 158 12.90 -20.34 -25.32
CA ASN A 158 14.21 -19.70 -25.36
C ASN A 158 14.53 -19.12 -26.74
N ARG A 159 14.08 -19.79 -27.81
CA ARG A 159 14.19 -19.30 -29.19
C ARG A 159 13.38 -18.03 -29.43
N LEU A 160 12.27 -17.82 -28.72
CA LEU A 160 11.49 -16.59 -28.80
C LEU A 160 12.31 -15.36 -28.37
N PHE A 161 13.05 -15.45 -27.25
CA PHE A 161 13.94 -14.36 -26.79
C PHE A 161 15.17 -14.18 -27.65
N ALA A 162 15.65 -15.24 -28.31
CA ALA A 162 16.74 -15.11 -29.26
C ALA A 162 16.36 -14.24 -30.48
N VAL A 163 15.08 -14.24 -30.86
CA VAL A 163 14.55 -13.42 -31.99
C VAL A 163 14.06 -12.06 -31.51
N LEU A 164 13.40 -12.00 -30.36
CA LEU A 164 12.86 -10.79 -29.74
C LEU A 164 13.49 -10.55 -28.36
N PRO A 165 14.73 -10.04 -28.30
CA PRO A 165 15.47 -9.90 -27.05
C PRO A 165 14.90 -8.82 -26.10
N ASP A 166 14.06 -7.92 -26.60
CA ASP A 166 13.41 -6.86 -25.83
C ASP A 166 11.97 -7.22 -25.39
N LEU A 167 11.50 -8.44 -25.66
CA LEU A 167 10.18 -8.92 -25.27
C LEU A 167 10.06 -9.06 -23.74
N ASP A 168 8.98 -8.55 -23.15
CA ASP A 168 8.68 -8.76 -21.73
C ASP A 168 8.47 -10.25 -21.41
N PRO A 169 9.20 -10.85 -20.44
CA PRO A 169 9.11 -12.28 -20.16
C PRO A 169 7.73 -12.76 -19.73
N ASP A 170 7.01 -11.99 -18.92
CA ASP A 170 5.67 -12.37 -18.45
C ASP A 170 4.69 -12.39 -19.63
N TYR A 171 4.74 -11.36 -20.48
CA TYR A 171 3.95 -11.30 -21.71
C TYR A 171 4.32 -12.42 -22.69
N ALA A 172 5.60 -12.73 -22.85
CA ALA A 172 6.08 -13.83 -23.68
C ALA A 172 5.50 -15.17 -23.21
N LEU A 173 5.55 -15.43 -21.91
CA LEU A 173 5.05 -16.66 -21.31
C LEU A 173 3.53 -16.77 -21.49
N GLU A 174 2.78 -15.71 -21.20
CA GLU A 174 1.33 -15.67 -21.39
C GLU A 174 0.94 -15.99 -22.84
N ARG A 175 1.60 -15.34 -23.81
CA ARG A 175 1.34 -15.55 -25.24
C ARG A 175 1.75 -16.94 -25.70
N TYR A 176 2.86 -17.46 -25.18
CA TYR A 176 3.32 -18.81 -25.48
C TYR A 176 2.37 -19.87 -24.90
N MET A 177 1.86 -19.68 -23.68
CA MET A 177 0.84 -20.57 -23.09
C MET A 177 -0.47 -20.54 -23.90
N GLN A 178 -0.98 -19.35 -24.24
CA GLN A 178 -2.16 -19.20 -25.11
C GLN A 178 -1.95 -19.90 -26.45
N TYR A 179 -0.74 -19.83 -27.00
CA TYR A 179 -0.38 -20.48 -28.24
C TYR A 179 -0.40 -22.02 -28.14
N LEU A 180 0.09 -22.58 -27.04
CA LEU A 180 0.05 -24.03 -26.78
C LEU A 180 -1.37 -24.57 -26.54
N GLU A 181 -2.27 -23.75 -26.00
CA GLU A 181 -3.67 -24.11 -25.78
C GLU A 181 -4.46 -24.28 -27.09
N HIS A 182 -3.95 -23.76 -28.22
CA HIS A 182 -4.63 -23.89 -29.51
C HIS A 182 -4.30 -25.25 -30.15
N PRO A 183 -5.30 -26.13 -30.38
CA PRO A 183 -5.08 -27.53 -30.78
C PRO A 183 -4.67 -27.72 -32.26
N SER A 184 -4.09 -26.71 -32.89
CA SER A 184 -3.61 -26.83 -34.26
C SER A 184 -2.43 -27.80 -34.30
N SER A 185 -2.50 -28.76 -35.21
CA SER A 185 -1.51 -29.83 -35.36
C SER A 185 -0.12 -29.25 -35.64
N LYS A 186 0.67 -29.11 -34.57
CA LYS A 186 2.04 -28.59 -34.47
C LYS A 186 2.13 -27.06 -34.29
N PRO A 187 2.47 -26.58 -33.09
CA PRO A 187 2.85 -25.18 -32.90
C PRO A 187 4.10 -24.85 -33.73
N ASP A 188 3.97 -23.97 -34.73
CA ASP A 188 5.06 -23.29 -35.41
C ASP A 188 5.34 -21.94 -34.74
N LEU A 189 6.41 -21.88 -33.95
CA LEU A 189 6.87 -20.68 -33.26
C LEU A 189 7.00 -19.45 -34.18
N ASN A 190 7.30 -19.63 -35.47
CA ASN A 190 7.41 -18.50 -36.40
C ASN A 190 6.07 -17.79 -36.59
N VAL A 191 4.94 -18.50 -36.49
CA VAL A 191 3.60 -17.90 -36.55
C VAL A 191 3.37 -17.01 -35.33
N LEU A 192 3.77 -17.46 -34.13
CA LEU A 192 3.68 -16.66 -32.92
C LEU A 192 4.57 -15.41 -33.01
N ILE A 193 5.82 -15.56 -33.44
CA ILE A 193 6.76 -14.44 -33.62
C ILE A 193 6.19 -13.41 -34.60
N THR A 194 5.69 -13.88 -35.75
CA THR A 194 5.09 -13.00 -36.78
C THR A 194 3.89 -12.26 -36.20
N ASN A 195 3.02 -12.96 -35.48
CA ASN A 195 1.85 -12.36 -34.84
C ASN A 195 2.26 -11.27 -33.83
N LEU A 196 3.26 -11.53 -32.98
CA LEU A 196 3.77 -10.58 -31.99
C LEU A 196 4.34 -9.32 -32.64
N ILE A 197 5.06 -9.46 -33.76
CA ILE A 197 5.62 -8.32 -34.50
C ILE A 197 4.51 -7.51 -35.17
N GLU A 198 3.53 -8.17 -35.80
CA GLU A 198 2.44 -7.51 -36.54
C GLU A 198 1.48 -6.76 -35.61
N HIS A 199 1.16 -7.31 -34.45
CA HIS A 199 0.21 -6.72 -33.51
C HIS A 199 0.86 -5.77 -32.50
N GLY A 200 2.19 -5.70 -32.47
CA GLY A 200 2.96 -5.01 -31.45
C GLY A 200 3.03 -5.82 -30.16
N TYR A 201 4.24 -6.13 -29.71
CA TYR A 201 4.49 -6.80 -28.45
C TYR A 201 4.90 -5.80 -27.36
N VAL A 202 4.66 -6.17 -26.10
CA VAL A 202 5.07 -5.36 -24.96
C VAL A 202 6.57 -5.50 -24.78
N LYS A 203 7.29 -4.38 -24.89
CA LYS A 203 8.73 -4.35 -24.64
C LYS A 203 9.01 -4.30 -23.16
N LEU A 204 10.03 -5.03 -22.72
CA LEU A 204 10.48 -5.03 -21.34
C LEU A 204 10.88 -3.62 -20.88
N THR A 205 11.53 -2.84 -21.75
CA THR A 205 11.94 -1.46 -21.44
C THR A 205 10.74 -0.55 -21.17
N GLU A 206 9.69 -0.64 -21.99
CA GLU A 206 8.46 0.15 -21.82
C GLU A 206 7.73 -0.23 -20.53
N LYS A 207 7.66 -1.52 -20.21
CA LYS A 207 7.07 -1.99 -18.95
C LYS A 207 7.88 -1.51 -17.74
N LEU A 208 9.21 -1.60 -17.78
CA LEU A 208 10.08 -1.11 -16.71
C LEU A 208 9.98 0.41 -16.53
N GLU A 209 9.88 1.18 -17.62
CA GLU A 209 9.63 2.62 -17.55
C GLU A 209 8.26 2.93 -16.97
N CYS A 210 7.23 2.18 -17.36
CA CYS A 210 5.89 2.31 -16.78
C CYS A 210 5.93 2.05 -15.28
N LEU A 211 6.51 0.93 -14.83
CA LEU A 211 6.65 0.59 -13.41
C LEU A 211 7.48 1.64 -12.65
N ARG A 212 8.54 2.17 -13.25
CA ARG A 212 9.34 3.25 -12.67
C ARG A 212 8.50 4.51 -12.50
N ASN A 213 7.73 4.89 -13.52
CA ASN A 213 6.85 6.05 -13.48
C ASN A 213 5.72 5.87 -12.47
N GLU A 214 5.16 4.67 -12.36
CA GLU A 214 4.17 4.33 -11.34
C GLU A 214 4.74 4.41 -9.94
N ARG A 215 5.93 3.85 -9.69
CA ARG A 215 6.62 4.00 -8.40
C ARG A 215 6.91 5.46 -8.07
N LEU A 216 7.33 6.26 -9.05
CA LEU A 216 7.51 7.70 -8.86
C LEU A 216 6.19 8.39 -8.50
N LYS A 217 5.10 8.08 -9.21
CA LYS A 217 3.76 8.60 -8.90
C LYS A 217 3.30 8.16 -7.51
N GLN A 218 3.54 6.92 -7.11
CA GLN A 218 3.21 6.39 -5.78
C GLN A 218 4.00 7.12 -4.70
N ASN A 219 5.32 7.25 -4.86
CA ASN A 219 6.19 7.99 -3.95
C ASN A 219 5.78 9.47 -3.81
N LEU A 220 5.24 10.07 -4.87
CA LEU A 220 4.74 11.46 -4.83
C LEU A 220 3.35 11.57 -4.18
N ARG A 221 2.50 10.54 -4.34
CA ARG A 221 1.15 10.49 -3.74
C ARG A 221 1.18 10.21 -2.24
N GLU A 222 2.12 9.38 -1.82
CA GLU A 222 2.37 8.96 -0.45
C GLU A 222 3.83 9.23 -0.09
N PRO A 223 4.24 10.52 -0.04
CA PRO A 223 5.60 10.85 0.30
C PRO A 223 5.90 10.34 1.70
N LYS A 224 7.01 9.61 1.85
CA LYS A 224 7.58 9.27 3.16
C LYS A 224 7.79 10.58 3.91
N PHE A 225 6.93 10.85 4.87
CA PHE A 225 6.90 12.14 5.55
C PHE A 225 7.99 12.17 6.62
N GLU A 226 9.19 12.59 6.22
CA GLU A 226 10.28 12.84 7.15
C GLU A 226 10.20 14.28 7.68
N ILE A 227 9.83 14.44 8.96
CA ILE A 227 9.65 15.75 9.58
C ILE A 227 10.89 16.64 9.49
N ASN A 228 12.09 16.05 9.61
CA ASN A 228 13.35 16.79 9.54
C ASN A 228 13.61 17.36 8.15
N GLU A 229 13.33 16.60 7.08
CA GLU A 229 13.46 17.08 5.70
C GLU A 229 12.38 18.13 5.38
N PHE A 230 11.17 17.90 5.90
CA PHE A 230 10.05 18.82 5.74
C PHE A 230 10.34 20.18 6.38
N LEU A 231 10.85 20.21 7.61
CA LEU A 231 11.20 21.45 8.31
C LEU A 231 12.42 22.15 7.71
N LYS A 232 13.35 21.43 7.09
CA LYS A 232 14.42 22.04 6.28
C LYS A 232 13.88 22.76 5.05
N THR A 233 12.87 22.15 4.39
CA THR A 233 12.23 22.74 3.20
C THR A 233 11.33 23.92 3.57
N PHE A 234 10.60 23.80 4.68
CA PHE A 234 9.66 24.80 5.18
C PHE A 234 9.98 25.12 6.64
N PRO A 235 10.84 26.12 6.91
CA PRO A 235 11.22 26.49 8.27
C PRO A 235 10.02 26.90 9.15
N ASN A 236 9.01 27.53 8.55
CA ASN A 236 7.74 27.86 9.19
C ASN A 236 6.55 27.35 8.35
N PRO A 237 6.16 26.07 8.49
CA PRO A 237 5.10 25.47 7.69
C PRO A 237 3.75 26.16 7.86
N LEU A 238 3.41 26.58 9.10
CA LEU A 238 2.15 27.24 9.40
C LEU A 238 2.02 28.54 8.63
N GLU A 239 3.05 29.39 8.68
CA GLU A 239 3.04 30.63 7.93
C GLU A 239 3.00 30.38 6.42
N TYR A 240 3.83 29.44 5.90
CA TYR A 240 3.90 29.18 4.46
C TYR A 240 2.59 28.63 3.87
N PHE A 241 1.91 27.70 4.56
CA PHE A 241 0.70 27.05 4.04
C PHE A 241 -0.59 27.83 4.31
N TYR A 242 -0.61 28.70 5.31
CA TYR A 242 -1.75 29.58 5.60
C TYR A 242 -1.65 30.97 4.97
N ASP A 243 -0.50 31.34 4.40
CA ASP A 243 -0.30 32.60 3.68
C ASP A 243 -1.17 32.67 2.42
N ARG A 244 -2.16 33.59 2.45
CA ARG A 244 -3.11 33.83 1.36
C ARG A 244 -2.55 34.75 0.27
N THR A 245 -1.42 35.41 0.50
CA THR A 245 -0.86 36.40 -0.44
C THR A 245 -0.16 35.73 -1.63
N LYS A 246 0.32 34.50 -1.46
CA LYS A 246 1.05 33.76 -2.49
C LYS A 246 0.12 33.03 -3.44
N ASN A 247 0.36 33.18 -4.75
CA ASN A 247 -0.32 32.41 -5.79
C ASN A 247 0.10 30.93 -5.77
N VAL A 248 -0.79 30.05 -6.24
CA VAL A 248 -0.57 28.61 -6.35
C VAL A 248 -0.65 28.15 -7.81
N SER A 249 0.04 27.06 -8.15
CA SER A 249 0.03 26.46 -9.48
C SER A 249 -1.37 25.95 -9.84
N GLU A 250 -1.72 25.88 -11.13
CA GLU A 250 -3.02 25.36 -11.56
C GLU A 250 -3.19 23.86 -11.24
N SER A 251 -2.07 23.11 -11.28
CA SER A 251 -2.04 21.71 -10.85
C SER A 251 -2.42 21.60 -9.36
N TYR A 252 -1.83 22.44 -8.50
CA TYR A 252 -2.17 22.50 -7.09
C TYR A 252 -3.65 22.80 -6.86
N LYS A 253 -4.21 23.81 -7.55
CA LYS A 253 -5.65 24.15 -7.41
C LYS A 253 -6.55 22.97 -7.75
N SER A 254 -6.22 22.26 -8.83
CA SER A 254 -6.97 21.09 -9.30
C SER A 254 -6.93 19.97 -8.27
N HIS A 255 -5.75 19.65 -7.72
CA HIS A 255 -5.59 18.64 -6.67
C HIS A 255 -6.34 19.03 -5.39
N ALA A 256 -6.20 20.27 -4.92
CA ALA A 256 -6.88 20.77 -3.73
C ALA A 256 -8.41 20.68 -3.88
N PHE A 257 -8.94 21.12 -5.03
CA PHE A 257 -10.37 21.05 -5.32
C PHE A 257 -10.91 19.62 -5.36
N ILE A 258 -10.27 18.73 -6.12
CA ILE A 258 -10.69 17.33 -6.26
C ILE A 258 -10.63 16.62 -4.91
N TYR A 259 -9.56 16.86 -4.14
CA TYR A 259 -9.41 16.27 -2.82
C TYR A 259 -10.53 16.72 -1.88
N LEU A 260 -10.80 18.02 -1.78
CA LEU A 260 -11.87 18.54 -0.91
C LEU A 260 -13.25 18.08 -1.40
N ALA A 261 -13.50 18.05 -2.71
CA ALA A 261 -14.75 17.54 -3.28
C ALA A 261 -15.02 16.07 -2.91
N ASN A 262 -13.97 15.24 -2.92
CA ASN A 262 -14.05 13.84 -2.53
C ASN A 262 -14.19 13.67 -1.01
N ALA A 263 -13.39 14.41 -0.22
CA ALA A 263 -13.42 14.34 1.24
C ALA A 263 -14.76 14.84 1.82
N PHE A 264 -15.35 15.87 1.22
CA PHE A 264 -16.62 16.49 1.63
C PHE A 264 -17.73 16.21 0.62
N ALA A 265 -17.95 14.95 0.25
CA ALA A 265 -18.95 14.55 -0.76
C ALA A 265 -20.39 15.05 -0.48
N ARG A 266 -20.70 15.41 0.77
CA ARG A 266 -22.00 15.97 1.19
C ARG A 266 -22.12 17.48 0.95
N VAL A 267 -21.02 18.20 0.80
CA VAL A 267 -21.00 19.65 0.59
C VAL A 267 -21.18 19.96 -0.90
N PRO A 268 -22.00 20.95 -1.30
CA PRO A 268 -22.14 21.35 -2.70
C PRO A 268 -20.79 21.75 -3.33
N ILE A 269 -20.53 21.30 -4.56
CA ILE A 269 -19.26 21.59 -5.26
C ILE A 269 -19.04 23.10 -5.43
N GLY A 270 -20.11 23.86 -5.69
CA GLY A 270 -20.05 25.33 -5.78
C GLY A 270 -19.53 25.97 -4.49
N HIS A 271 -19.97 25.48 -3.33
CA HIS A 271 -19.54 25.94 -2.01
C HIS A 271 -18.06 25.64 -1.76
N ILE A 272 -17.60 24.43 -2.12
CA ILE A 272 -16.18 24.06 -2.00
C ILE A 272 -15.32 24.97 -2.88
N ARG A 273 -15.77 25.28 -4.10
CA ARG A 273 -15.07 26.20 -5.02
C ARG A 273 -15.02 27.63 -4.46
N GLU A 274 -16.09 28.09 -3.85
CA GLU A 274 -16.17 29.40 -3.19
C GLU A 274 -15.19 29.50 -2.02
N ILE A 275 -15.17 28.51 -1.11
CA ILE A 275 -14.23 28.46 0.02
C ILE A 275 -12.79 28.46 -0.48
N LEU A 276 -12.47 27.66 -1.50
CA LEU A 276 -11.14 27.67 -2.10
C LEU A 276 -10.81 29.04 -2.67
N SER A 277 -11.71 29.69 -3.41
CA SER A 277 -11.52 31.03 -3.94
C SER A 277 -11.25 32.06 -2.83
N ASN A 278 -12.01 32.00 -1.73
CA ASN A 278 -11.85 32.89 -0.57
C ASN A 278 -10.49 32.74 0.14
N HIS A 279 -9.88 31.57 0.01
CA HIS A 279 -8.55 31.27 0.57
C HIS A 279 -7.42 31.30 -0.47
N ASN A 280 -7.62 31.95 -1.63
CA ASN A 280 -6.64 31.96 -2.73
C ASN A 280 -6.17 30.55 -3.11
N TYR A 281 -7.12 29.61 -3.15
CA TYR A 281 -6.97 28.18 -3.42
C TYR A 281 -6.00 27.44 -2.50
N ARG A 282 -5.64 27.99 -1.33
CA ARG A 282 -4.77 27.34 -0.35
C ARG A 282 -5.50 26.18 0.33
N PHE A 283 -4.92 24.98 0.25
CA PHE A 283 -5.54 23.76 0.75
C PHE A 283 -5.77 23.76 2.27
N ALA A 284 -4.74 24.09 3.07
CA ALA A 284 -4.79 24.02 4.53
C ALA A 284 -5.90 24.90 5.16
N PRO A 285 -6.01 26.22 4.86
CA PRO A 285 -7.08 27.03 5.41
C PRO A 285 -8.48 26.62 4.91
N ALA A 286 -8.61 26.23 3.64
CA ALA A 286 -9.89 25.77 3.08
C ALA A 286 -10.36 24.45 3.72
N MET A 287 -9.44 23.50 3.93
CA MET A 287 -9.72 22.25 4.64
C MET A 287 -10.20 22.53 6.07
N LYS A 288 -9.51 23.42 6.79
CA LYS A 288 -9.88 23.80 8.16
C LYS A 288 -11.28 24.41 8.22
N GLN A 289 -11.59 25.39 7.37
CA GLN A 289 -12.93 26.00 7.32
C GLN A 289 -14.01 24.95 6.99
N LEU A 290 -13.78 24.08 6.00
CA LEU A 290 -14.72 23.02 5.66
C LEU A 290 -14.93 22.02 6.81
N GLN A 291 -13.89 21.69 7.58
CA GLN A 291 -14.00 20.83 8.75
C GLN A 291 -14.89 21.48 9.83
N GLU A 292 -14.67 22.75 10.12
CA GLU A 292 -15.46 23.52 11.10
C GLU A 292 -16.94 23.58 10.68
N GLU A 293 -17.23 23.97 9.44
CA GLU A 293 -18.59 24.03 8.91
C GLU A 293 -19.28 22.65 8.87
N PHE A 294 -18.52 21.59 8.56
CA PHE A 294 -19.05 20.24 8.53
C PHE A 294 -19.42 19.72 9.93
N GLN A 295 -18.61 20.06 10.94
CA GLN A 295 -18.92 19.76 12.34
C GLN A 295 -20.21 20.47 12.79
N GLU A 296 -20.34 21.76 12.47
CA GLU A 296 -21.56 22.54 12.77
C GLU A 296 -22.80 21.98 12.06
N TYR A 297 -22.66 21.60 10.79
CA TYR A 297 -23.73 20.97 10.02
C TYR A 297 -24.23 19.69 10.69
N HIS A 298 -23.32 18.83 11.17
CA HIS A 298 -23.68 17.62 11.89
C HIS A 298 -24.39 17.88 13.21
N ILE A 299 -23.97 18.89 13.96
CA ILE A 299 -24.63 19.32 15.20
C ILE A 299 -26.06 19.82 14.91
N ASN A 300 -26.23 20.62 13.85
CA ASN A 300 -27.52 21.18 13.47
C ASN A 300 -28.50 20.13 12.93
N GLN A 301 -28.01 19.17 12.15
CA GLN A 301 -28.82 18.05 11.66
C GLN A 301 -29.36 17.19 12.81
N ARG A 302 -28.53 16.92 13.84
CA ARG A 302 -28.97 16.17 15.05
C ARG A 302 -30.06 16.90 15.83
N LYS A 303 -30.06 18.24 15.84
CA LYS A 303 -31.12 19.03 16.48
C LYS A 303 -32.44 18.96 15.70
N LYS A 304 -32.39 19.02 14.37
CA LYS A 304 -33.57 18.98 13.49
C LYS A 304 -34.21 17.58 13.42
N SER A 305 -33.40 16.52 13.41
CA SER A 305 -33.91 15.14 13.32
C SER A 305 -34.73 14.69 14.53
N ARG A 306 -34.68 15.42 15.65
CA ARG A 306 -35.55 15.16 16.81
C ARG A 306 -37.02 15.53 16.58
N HIS A 307 -37.31 16.33 15.56
CA HIS A 307 -38.66 16.84 15.29
C HIS A 307 -39.21 16.45 13.91
N SER A 308 -38.37 16.10 12.95
CA SER A 308 -38.81 15.62 11.63
C SER A 308 -38.73 14.11 11.54
N SER A 309 -39.85 13.47 11.21
CA SER A 309 -39.96 12.05 10.89
C SER A 309 -38.91 11.63 9.85
N PRO A 310 -38.45 10.36 9.88
CA PRO A 310 -37.30 9.88 9.13
C PRO A 310 -37.64 9.71 7.64
N HIS A 311 -37.90 10.81 6.93
CA HIS A 311 -37.84 10.79 5.48
C HIS A 311 -36.37 10.69 5.08
N THR A 312 -36.02 9.50 4.61
CA THR A 312 -34.70 9.15 4.10
C THR A 312 -34.33 10.08 2.96
N LEU A 313 -33.56 11.13 3.27
CA LEU A 313 -32.83 11.89 2.28
C LEU A 313 -31.87 10.90 1.61
N LYS A 314 -32.28 10.36 0.46
CA LYS A 314 -31.44 9.57 -0.44
C LYS A 314 -30.38 10.51 -0.97
N HIS A 315 -29.34 10.75 -0.18
CA HIS A 315 -28.15 11.42 -0.65
C HIS A 315 -27.56 10.52 -1.74
N ARG A 316 -27.72 10.95 -3.00
CA ARG A 316 -27.04 10.31 -4.11
C ARG A 316 -25.56 10.36 -3.81
N ALA A 317 -24.96 9.19 -3.60
CA ALA A 317 -23.51 9.07 -3.51
C ALA A 317 -22.94 9.69 -4.78
N ARG A 318 -22.11 10.73 -4.63
CA ARG A 318 -21.40 11.30 -5.77
C ARG A 318 -20.31 10.32 -6.17
N VAL A 319 -20.15 10.14 -7.48
CA VAL A 319 -18.99 9.43 -8.02
C VAL A 319 -17.75 10.24 -7.64
N PRO A 320 -16.75 9.62 -6.99
CA PRO A 320 -15.49 10.29 -6.68
C PRO A 320 -14.86 10.86 -7.96
N MET A 321 -14.35 12.08 -7.87
CA MET A 321 -13.62 12.70 -8.96
C MET A 321 -12.22 12.07 -9.04
N ALA A 322 -11.77 11.73 -10.25
CA ALA A 322 -10.43 11.22 -10.49
C ALA A 322 -9.37 12.29 -10.16
N ILE A 323 -8.35 11.92 -9.40
CA ILE A 323 -7.19 12.78 -9.11
C ILE A 323 -6.36 12.93 -10.40
N PRO A 324 -5.79 14.12 -10.70
CA PRO A 324 -4.96 14.29 -11.88
C PRO A 324 -3.77 13.31 -11.92
N ASP A 325 -3.36 12.90 -13.12
CA ASP A 325 -2.27 11.92 -13.30
C ASP A 325 -0.89 12.48 -12.96
N VAL A 326 -0.72 13.80 -13.13
CA VAL A 326 0.53 14.50 -12.84
C VAL A 326 0.47 15.01 -11.41
N PRO A 327 1.21 14.42 -10.46
CA PRO A 327 1.16 14.84 -9.06
C PRO A 327 1.75 16.24 -8.86
N ASP A 328 1.15 17.02 -7.95
CA ASP A 328 1.71 18.29 -7.48
C ASP A 328 2.42 18.10 -6.13
N GLU A 329 3.75 18.18 -6.13
CA GLU A 329 4.58 17.96 -4.94
C GLU A 329 4.19 18.86 -3.77
N ILE A 330 3.92 20.14 -4.03
CA ILE A 330 3.58 21.10 -2.98
C ILE A 330 2.26 20.68 -2.34
N PHE A 331 1.26 20.32 -3.14
CA PHE A 331 -0.03 19.83 -2.65
C PHE A 331 0.14 18.62 -1.71
N TYR A 332 0.89 17.61 -2.10
CA TYR A 332 1.09 16.42 -1.26
C TYR A 332 1.85 16.75 0.04
N LYS A 333 2.83 17.66 0.00
CA LYS A 333 3.50 18.14 1.22
C LYS A 333 2.54 18.89 2.16
N VAL A 334 1.65 19.74 1.64
CA VAL A 334 0.62 20.43 2.46
C VAL A 334 -0.37 19.42 3.03
N LYS A 335 -0.80 18.45 2.22
CA LYS A 335 -1.72 17.40 2.63
C LYS A 335 -1.15 16.63 3.82
N SER A 336 0.10 16.14 3.72
CA SER A 336 0.77 15.44 4.82
C SER A 336 0.90 16.30 6.07
N PHE A 337 1.22 17.59 5.91
CA PHE A 337 1.28 18.54 7.02
C PHE A 337 -0.07 18.71 7.74
N VAL A 338 -1.16 18.88 7.00
CA VAL A 338 -2.51 19.01 7.58
C VAL A 338 -2.91 17.75 8.34
N PHE A 339 -2.57 16.57 7.80
CA PHE A 339 -2.81 15.31 8.49
C PHE A 339 -2.01 15.16 9.77
N TYR A 340 -0.72 15.52 9.73
CA TYR A 340 0.13 15.52 10.91
C TYR A 340 -0.38 16.47 11.99
N GLN A 341 -0.82 17.67 11.61
CA GLN A 341 -1.41 18.64 12.54
C GLN A 341 -2.71 18.11 13.16
N ALA A 342 -3.55 17.44 12.37
CA ALA A 342 -4.76 16.80 12.88
C ALA A 342 -4.40 15.71 13.90
N PHE A 343 -3.40 14.87 13.60
CA PHE A 343 -2.91 13.82 14.49
C PHE A 343 -2.42 14.38 15.83
N LEU A 344 -1.65 15.47 15.84
CA LEU A 344 -1.16 16.12 17.06
C LEU A 344 -2.25 16.81 17.89
N SER A 345 -3.42 17.07 17.32
CA SER A 345 -4.53 17.73 18.02
C SER A 345 -5.39 16.75 18.83
N PHE A 346 -5.13 15.43 18.69
CA PHE A 346 -5.74 14.35 19.48
C PHE A 346 -4.79 13.91 20.59
#